data_AF-A0A9C8LJK3-F1
#
_entry.id   AF-A0A9C8LJK3-F1
#
_cell.length_a   1.000
_cell.length_b   1.000
_cell.length_c   1.000
_cell.angle_alpha   90.00
_cell.angle_beta   90.00
_cell.angle_gamma   90.00
#
_symmetry.space_group_name_H-M   'P 1'
#
loop_
_entity.id
_entity.type
_entity.pdbx_description
1 polymer ?
#
loop_
_entity_poly.entity_id
_entity_poly.type
_entity_poly.pdbx_seq_one_letter_code
_entity_poly.pdbx_strand_id
1 'polypeptide(L)' 'MFKKLTITALTALTLGAGGALAAGGGAHVTDYDFSFEGPFGRYDQAQLQRGLQIYTEICSA' A
#
# COMPACT_ATOMS: atom_id res chain seq x y z
N MET A 1 -4.50 -30.06 -35.07
CA MET A 1 -3.51 -29.00 -34.74
C MET A 1 -4.05 -27.97 -33.73
N PHE A 2 -5.33 -27.59 -33.81
CA PHE A 2 -5.99 -26.67 -32.85
C PHE A 2 -5.83 -27.03 -31.36
N LYS A 3 -5.98 -28.30 -30.97
CA LYS A 3 -5.81 -28.74 -29.57
C LYS A 3 -4.40 -28.51 -29.01
N LYS A 4 -3.36 -28.52 -29.86
CA LYS A 4 -1.98 -28.24 -29.43
C LYS A 4 -1.78 -26.73 -29.21
N LEU A 5 -2.38 -25.91 -30.07
CA LEU A 5 -2.31 -24.45 -29.96
C LEU A 5 -3.02 -23.91 -28.72
N THR A 6 -4.18 -24.47 -28.37
CA THR A 6 -4.92 -24.04 -27.18
C THR A 6 -4.19 -24.37 -25.88
N ILE A 7 -3.54 -25.55 -25.81
CA ILE A 7 -2.74 -25.94 -24.64
C ILE A 7 -1.54 -25.00 -24.48
N THR A 8 -0.81 -24.71 -25.56
CA THR A 8 0.35 -23.81 -25.51
C THR A 8 -0.04 -22.39 -25.13
N ALA A 9 -1.16 -21.87 -25.65
CA ALA A 9 -1.64 -20.53 -25.33
C ALA A 9 -2.06 -20.39 -23.85
N LEU A 10 -2.71 -21.42 -23.29
CA LEU A 10 -3.12 -21.40 -21.89
C LEU A 10 -1.89 -21.41 -20.95
N THR A 11 -0.89 -22.24 -21.25
CA THR A 11 0.36 -22.31 -20.47
C THR A 11 1.16 -21.01 -20.57
N ALA A 12 1.18 -20.36 -21.73
CA ALA A 12 1.83 -19.05 -21.88
C ALA A 12 1.13 -17.95 -21.06
N LEU A 13 -0.20 -17.98 -20.96
CA LEU A 13 -0.95 -17.01 -20.18
C LEU A 13 -0.76 -17.20 -18.67
N THR A 14 -0.66 -18.44 -18.19
CA THR A 14 -0.41 -18.72 -16.76
C THR A 14 1.01 -18.36 -16.32
N LEU A 15 2.01 -18.49 -17.19
CA LEU A 15 3.40 -18.09 -16.89
C LEU A 15 3.69 -16.61 -17.17
N GLY A 16 2.94 -15.98 -18.09
CA GLY A 16 3.12 -14.58 -18.49
C GLY A 16 2.39 -13.57 -17.60
N ALA A 17 1.42 -14.02 -16.80
CA ALA A 17 0.83 -13.22 -15.73
C ALA A 17 1.84 -13.10 -14.59
N GLY A 18 2.84 -12.22 -14.75
CA GLY A 18 3.82 -11.91 -13.72
C GLY A 18 3.11 -11.54 -12.41
N GLY A 19 3.45 -12.23 -11.32
CA GLY A 19 2.94 -11.88 -10.00
C GLY A 19 3.30 -10.43 -9.67
N ALA A 20 2.37 -9.70 -9.06
CA ALA A 20 2.68 -8.41 -8.47
C ALA A 20 3.69 -8.64 -7.33
N LEU A 21 4.97 -8.45 -7.63
CA LEU A 21 6.02 -8.45 -6.63
C LEU A 21 5.89 -7.15 -5.85
N ALA A 22 5.18 -7.20 -4.71
CA ALA A 22 5.40 -6.21 -3.68
C ALA A 22 6.90 -6.22 -3.34
N ALA A 23 7.51 -5.04 -3.19
CA ALA A 23 8.88 -4.92 -2.73
C ALA A 23 8.96 -5.52 -1.32
N GLY A 24 9.22 -6.84 -1.26
CA GLY A 24 9.07 -7.64 -0.07
C GLY A 24 10.17 -7.32 0.93
N GLY A 25 9.78 -6.67 2.03
CA GLY A 25 10.65 -6.42 3.19
C GLY A 25 10.86 -4.95 3.49
N GLY A 26 9.78 -4.20 3.76
CA GLY A 26 9.92 -2.96 4.51
C GLY A 26 10.51 -3.25 5.89
N ALA A 27 11.34 -2.35 6.41
CA ALA A 27 11.76 -2.43 7.81
C ALA A 27 10.52 -2.54 8.71
N HIS A 28 10.64 -3.23 9.84
CA HIS A 28 9.56 -3.28 10.82
C HIS A 28 9.20 -1.84 11.23
N VAL A 29 7.97 -1.44 10.90
CA VAL A 29 7.41 -0.17 11.36
C VAL A 29 6.84 -0.41 12.74
N THR A 30 7.33 0.33 13.73
CA THR A 30 6.78 0.31 15.07
C THR A 30 5.34 0.80 15.04
N ASP A 31 4.45 0.03 15.65
CA ASP A 31 3.05 0.38 15.82
C ASP A 31 2.93 1.36 16.99
N TYR A 32 2.23 2.47 16.77
CA TYR A 32 2.03 3.52 17.78
C TYR A 32 0.53 3.72 17.98
N ASP A 33 0.08 3.80 19.23
CA ASP A 33 -1.33 4.02 19.54
C ASP A 33 -1.76 5.45 19.17
N PHE A 34 -2.46 5.61 18.05
CA PHE A 34 -2.98 6.91 17.61
C PHE A 34 -4.39 7.18 18.15
N SER A 35 -4.72 8.45 18.37
CA SER A 35 -6.00 8.86 19.00
C SER A 35 -7.25 8.47 18.18
N PHE A 36 -7.09 8.28 16.88
CA PHE A 36 -8.16 7.94 15.95
C PHE A 36 -8.32 6.43 15.74
N GLU A 37 -7.52 5.61 16.40
CA GLU A 37 -7.62 4.17 16.27
C GLU A 37 -8.82 3.60 17.03
N GLY A 38 -9.41 2.55 16.44
CA GLY A 38 -10.60 1.89 16.97
C GLY A 38 -11.93 2.50 16.48
N PRO A 39 -13.06 1.79 16.71
CA PRO A 39 -14.36 2.13 16.13
C PRO A 39 -14.95 3.46 16.62
N PHE A 40 -14.42 4.01 17.71
CA PHE A 40 -14.84 5.29 18.30
C PHE A 40 -13.71 6.33 18.34
N GLY A 41 -12.56 6.04 17.75
CA GLY A 41 -11.40 6.92 17.72
C GLY A 41 -11.72 8.26 17.08
N ARG A 42 -11.06 9.32 17.54
CA ARG A 42 -11.21 10.68 17.02
C ARG A 42 -9.85 11.32 16.82
N TYR A 43 -9.79 12.20 15.84
CA TYR A 43 -8.59 13.00 15.66
C TYR A 43 -8.41 13.98 16.82
N ASP A 44 -7.20 14.04 17.37
CA ASP A 44 -6.78 15.17 18.19
C ASP A 44 -6.61 16.40 17.30
N GLN A 45 -7.54 17.35 17.42
CA GLN A 45 -7.51 18.58 16.61
C GLN A 45 -6.24 19.40 16.85
N ALA A 46 -5.68 19.39 18.07
CA ALA A 46 -4.44 20.10 18.35
C ALA A 46 -3.25 19.43 17.65
N GLN A 47 -3.23 18.09 17.58
CA GLN A 47 -2.25 17.35 16.80
C GLN A 47 -2.36 17.69 15.30
N LEU A 48 -3.57 17.76 14.76
CA LEU A 48 -3.79 18.12 13.35
C LEU A 48 -3.33 19.56 13.03
N GLN A 49 -3.60 20.52 13.91
CA GLN A 49 -3.14 21.91 13.72
C GLN A 49 -1.61 22.01 13.67
N ARG A 50 -0.92 21.31 14.58
CA ARG A 50 0.56 21.24 14.55
C ARG A 50 1.06 20.53 13.30
N GLY A 51 0.42 19.44 12.89
CA GLY A 51 0.76 18.71 11.67
C GLY A 51 0.61 19.57 10.40
N LEU A 52 -0.47 20.35 10.32
CA LEU A 52 -0.69 21.29 9.23
C LEU A 52 0.41 22.34 9.18
N GLN A 53 0.78 22.92 10.33
CA GLN A 53 1.87 23.89 10.40
C GLN A 53 3.19 23.31 9.85
N ILE A 54 3.59 22.12 10.33
CA ILE A 54 4.79 21.41 9.86
C ILE A 54 4.73 21.19 8.36
N TYR A 55 3.60 20.71 7.85
CA TYR A 55 3.43 20.48 6.41
C TYR A 55 3.64 21.77 5.61
N THR A 56 3.01 22.87 6.03
CA THR A 56 3.10 24.16 5.32
C THR A 56 4.47 24.80 5.40
N GLU A 57 5.18 24.63 6.52
CA GLU A 57 6.47 25.30 6.74
C GLU A 57 7.65 24.48 6.21
N ILE A 58 7.51 23.16 6.09
CA ILE A 58 8.64 22.26 5.80
C ILE A 58 8.41 21.41 4.55
N CYS A 59 7.21 20.83 4.39
CA CYS A 59 6.98 19.74 3.44
C CYS A 59 6.29 20.17 2.14
N SER A 60 5.62 21.32 2.10
CA SER A 60 4.80 21.75 0.96
C SER A 60 5.58 22.43 -0.18
N ALA A 61 6.92 22.41 -0.11
CA ALA A 61 7.82 22.98 -1.12
C ALA A 61 8.05 22.01 -2.30
#